data_AF-A0A165ZLU9-F1
#
_entry.id   AF-A0A165ZLU9-F1
#
_cell.length_a   1.000
_cell.length_b   1.000
_cell.length_c   1.000
_cell.angle_alpha   90.00
_cell.angle_beta   90.00
_cell.angle_gamma   90.00
#
_symmetry.space_group_name_H-M   'P 1'
#
loop_
_entity.id
_entity.type
_entity.pdbx_description
1 polymer ?
#
loop_
_entity_poly.entity_id
_entity_poly.type
_entity_poly.pdbx_seq_one_letter_code
_entity_poly.pdbx_strand_id
1 'polypeptide(L)'
;SLLSQFRTIDAATITSIIQHDLRANKLYKLDTWYHDKGEQHILACNGTTLEVSNWDAVAKEYKALNYFQIILVIIPISDLCAVTQHFMWSSGHMQWLVVNYDWPALLAYHNDFFNMRRREMAEGNYDSWGRLDHELHDLH
;
A
#
# COMPACT_ATOMS: atom_id res chain seq x y z
N SER A 1 -21.80 -2.29 -5.74
CA SER A 1 -21.12 -3.13 -4.74
C SER A 1 -19.65 -2.75 -4.70
N LEU A 2 -18.90 -3.16 -3.68
CA LEU A 2 -17.45 -2.88 -3.60
C LEU A 2 -16.70 -3.42 -4.85
N LEU A 3 -17.08 -4.62 -5.32
CA LEU A 3 -16.54 -5.22 -6.55
C LEU A 3 -16.82 -4.41 -7.82
N SER A 4 -17.94 -3.68 -7.89
CA SER A 4 -18.23 -2.84 -9.05
C SER A 4 -17.41 -1.54 -9.08
N GLN A 5 -16.93 -1.09 -7.91
CA GLN A 5 -16.05 0.08 -7.76
C GLN A 5 -14.59 -0.30 -8.05
N PHE A 6 -14.15 -1.49 -7.61
CA PHE A 6 -12.77 -1.98 -7.76
C PHE A 6 -12.69 -3.15 -8.75
N ARG A 7 -13.09 -2.94 -10.01
CA ARG A 7 -13.25 -4.01 -11.02
C ARG A 7 -11.96 -4.71 -11.41
N THR A 8 -10.84 -4.04 -11.22
CA THR A 8 -9.49 -4.50 -11.57
C THR A 8 -8.82 -5.28 -10.43
N ILE A 9 -9.44 -5.36 -9.25
CA ILE A 9 -8.89 -6.01 -8.08
C ILE A 9 -9.69 -7.29 -7.83
N ASP A 10 -8.99 -8.41 -7.70
CA ASP A 10 -9.62 -9.70 -7.42
C ASP A 10 -10.48 -9.67 -6.16
N ALA A 11 -11.65 -10.34 -6.21
CA ALA A 11 -12.57 -10.43 -5.08
C ALA A 11 -11.90 -11.00 -3.81
N ALA A 12 -10.97 -11.95 -3.98
CA ALA A 12 -10.20 -12.53 -2.88
C ALA A 12 -9.25 -11.50 -2.22
N THR A 13 -8.63 -10.62 -3.01
CA THR A 13 -7.78 -9.54 -2.51
C THR A 13 -8.62 -8.52 -1.74
N ILE A 14 -9.78 -8.12 -2.27
CA ILE A 14 -10.72 -7.23 -1.58
C ILE A 14 -11.17 -7.87 -0.24
N THR A 15 -11.52 -9.16 -0.24
CA THR A 15 -11.91 -9.87 0.98
C THR A 15 -10.77 -9.88 2.01
N SER A 16 -9.54 -10.11 1.57
CA SER A 16 -8.35 -10.08 2.43
C SER A 16 -8.09 -8.68 3.01
N ILE A 17 -8.44 -7.61 2.30
CA ILE A 17 -8.40 -6.23 2.84
C ILE A 17 -9.45 -6.04 3.92
N ILE A 18 -10.71 -6.42 3.63
CA ILE A 18 -11.82 -6.29 4.60
C ILE A 18 -11.52 -7.03 5.90
N GLN A 19 -10.86 -8.18 5.80
CA GLN A 19 -10.46 -9.01 6.94
C GLN A 19 -9.14 -8.59 7.58
N HIS A 20 -8.49 -7.52 7.10
CA HIS A 20 -7.18 -7.08 7.56
C HIS A 20 -6.12 -8.20 7.54
N ASP A 21 -6.10 -9.01 6.48
CA ASP A 21 -5.12 -10.09 6.27
C ASP A 21 -4.12 -9.78 5.13
N LEU A 22 -4.42 -8.79 4.29
CA LEU A 22 -3.52 -8.42 3.19
C LEU A 22 -2.20 -7.84 3.74
N ARG A 23 -1.10 -8.56 3.52
CA ARG A 23 0.24 -8.13 3.94
C ARG A 23 0.84 -7.12 2.96
N ALA A 24 1.79 -6.32 3.46
CA ALA A 24 2.47 -5.28 2.68
C ALA A 24 3.11 -5.81 1.38
N ASN A 25 3.74 -6.99 1.44
CA ASN A 25 4.37 -7.65 0.28
C ASN A 25 3.36 -8.16 -0.77
N LYS A 26 2.05 -8.07 -0.50
CA LYS A 26 0.97 -8.40 -1.45
C LYS A 26 0.23 -7.18 -1.99
N LEU A 27 0.63 -5.96 -1.60
CA LEU A 27 0.03 -4.72 -2.09
C LEU A 27 0.14 -4.52 -3.62
N TYR A 28 1.09 -5.22 -4.27
CA TYR A 28 1.18 -5.21 -5.74
C TYR A 28 -0.09 -5.75 -6.43
N LYS A 29 -0.92 -6.54 -5.74
CA LYS A 29 -2.21 -7.02 -6.27
C LYS A 29 -3.26 -5.93 -6.42
N LEU A 30 -3.01 -4.73 -5.88
CA LEU A 30 -3.88 -3.56 -6.00
C LEU A 30 -3.51 -2.67 -7.19
N ASP A 31 -2.42 -3.02 -7.87
CA ASP A 31 -1.95 -2.32 -9.06
C ASP A 31 -2.78 -2.77 -10.27
N THR A 32 -3.49 -1.83 -10.88
CA THR A 32 -4.31 -2.09 -12.07
C THR A 32 -3.44 -2.46 -13.27
N TRP A 33 -2.16 -2.08 -13.27
CA TRP A 33 -1.20 -2.39 -14.33
C TRP A 33 -0.49 -3.73 -14.12
N TYR A 34 -0.66 -4.37 -12.95
CA TYR A 34 -0.12 -5.71 -12.71
C TYR A 34 -0.77 -6.76 -13.63
N HIS A 35 -2.07 -6.63 -13.91
CA HIS A 35 -2.78 -7.52 -14.82
C HIS A 35 -2.35 -7.34 -16.28
N ASP A 36 -2.03 -6.11 -16.69
CA ASP A 36 -1.58 -5.78 -18.06
C ASP A 36 -0.15 -6.29 -18.36
N LYS A 37 0.67 -6.46 -17.31
CA LYS A 37 2.07 -6.91 -17.44
C LYS A 37 2.24 -8.42 -17.55
N GLY A 38 1.21 -9.22 -17.22
CA GLY A 38 1.20 -10.66 -17.52
C GLY A 38 1.35 -10.95 -19.02
N GLU A 39 0.91 -10.02 -19.87
CA GLU A 39 1.05 -10.09 -21.32
C GLU A 39 2.35 -9.43 -21.84
N GLN A 40 2.88 -8.40 -21.17
CA GLN A 40 4.12 -7.73 -21.60
C GLN A 40 5.41 -8.52 -21.34
N HIS A 41 5.44 -9.42 -20.35
CA HIS A 41 6.61 -10.27 -20.08
C HIS A 41 6.85 -11.37 -21.13
N ILE A 42 5.95 -11.59 -22.09
CA ILE A 42 6.13 -12.57 -23.17
C ILE A 42 6.93 -11.96 -24.34
N LEU A 43 7.12 -10.63 -24.42
CA LEU A 43 7.75 -9.97 -25.57
C LEU A 43 9.23 -9.57 -25.39
N ALA A 44 9.80 -9.70 -24.18
CA ALA A 44 11.19 -9.33 -23.92
C ALA A 44 12.12 -10.55 -23.85
N CYS A 45 12.29 -11.24 -24.98
CA CYS A 45 13.37 -12.22 -25.14
C CYS A 45 14.13 -11.95 -26.43
N ASN A 46 14.91 -10.87 -26.44
CA ASN A 46 15.96 -10.61 -27.44
C ASN A 46 17.07 -9.73 -26.82
N GLY A 47 17.90 -10.34 -25.98
CA GLY A 47 19.35 -10.12 -26.01
C GLY A 47 19.98 -8.94 -25.27
N THR A 48 19.25 -7.98 -24.72
CA THR A 48 19.86 -6.90 -23.90
C THR A 48 18.99 -6.52 -22.72
N THR A 49 19.40 -6.97 -21.53
CA THR A 49 18.73 -6.73 -20.25
C THR A 49 18.68 -5.24 -19.94
N LEU A 50 17.47 -4.65 -19.97
CA LEU A 50 17.19 -3.29 -19.53
C LEU A 50 15.89 -3.34 -18.70
N GLU A 51 15.93 -4.07 -17.58
CA GLU A 51 14.78 -4.29 -16.70
C GLU A 51 15.08 -3.94 -15.23
N VAL A 52 15.58 -2.74 -14.89
CA VAL A 52 15.62 -2.31 -13.47
C VAL A 52 15.53 -0.79 -13.30
N SER A 53 14.58 -0.12 -13.96
CA SER A 53 14.30 1.30 -13.67
C SER A 53 12.82 1.63 -13.50
N ASN A 54 11.93 0.82 -14.09
CA ASN A 54 10.49 1.10 -14.04
C ASN A 54 9.77 0.55 -12.79
N TRP A 55 10.35 -0.44 -12.11
CA TRP A 55 9.86 -0.88 -10.79
C TRP A 55 10.01 0.21 -9.74
N ASP A 56 11.02 1.07 -9.92
CA ASP A 56 11.41 2.09 -8.95
C ASP A 56 10.45 3.29 -8.96
N ALA A 57 9.81 3.61 -10.09
CA ALA A 57 8.81 4.67 -10.18
C ALA A 57 7.41 4.21 -9.75
N VAL A 58 7.01 2.99 -10.15
CA VAL A 58 5.68 2.41 -9.80
C VAL A 58 5.63 1.91 -8.36
N ALA A 59 6.76 1.55 -7.75
CA ALA A 59 6.83 1.30 -6.32
C ALA A 59 6.84 2.60 -5.48
N LYS A 60 7.29 3.73 -6.07
CA LYS A 60 7.19 5.07 -5.47
C LYS A 60 5.76 5.62 -5.50
N GLU A 61 4.93 5.24 -6.47
CA GLU A 61 3.50 5.53 -6.43
C GLU A 61 2.82 4.67 -5.36
N TYR A 62 2.31 5.36 -4.36
CA TYR A 62 1.84 4.82 -3.10
C TYR A 62 0.63 3.86 -3.28
N LYS A 63 0.92 2.57 -3.47
CA LYS A 63 -0.06 1.47 -3.68
C LYS A 63 -1.08 1.31 -2.55
N ALA A 64 -0.81 1.92 -1.39
CA ALA A 64 -1.69 1.96 -0.25
C ALA A 64 -2.95 2.83 -0.47
N LEU A 65 -3.03 3.66 -1.53
CA LEU A 65 -4.25 4.45 -1.80
C LEU A 65 -5.48 3.57 -2.10
N ASN A 66 -5.35 2.58 -2.98
CA ASN A 66 -6.45 1.64 -3.26
C ASN A 66 -6.83 0.84 -2.02
N TYR A 67 -5.83 0.47 -1.20
CA TYR A 67 -6.06 -0.19 0.08
C TYR A 67 -6.91 0.69 1.02
N PHE A 68 -6.51 1.95 1.21
CA PHE A 68 -7.23 2.90 2.05
C PHE A 68 -8.64 3.18 1.54
N GLN A 69 -8.81 3.37 0.24
CA GLN A 69 -10.15 3.58 -0.34
C GLN A 69 -11.09 2.40 -0.05
N ILE A 70 -10.61 1.16 -0.15
CA ILE A 70 -11.41 -0.02 0.18
C ILE A 70 -11.80 0.00 1.67
N ILE A 71 -10.87 0.33 2.56
CA ILE A 71 -11.14 0.45 4.00
C ILE A 71 -12.17 1.54 4.29
N LEU A 72 -12.02 2.73 3.69
CA LEU A 72 -12.94 3.85 3.93
C LEU A 72 -14.38 3.56 3.51
N VAL A 73 -14.60 2.62 2.58
CA VAL A 73 -15.95 2.20 2.18
C VAL A 73 -16.62 1.28 3.21
N ILE A 74 -15.86 0.58 4.04
CA ILE A 74 -16.40 -0.44 4.98
C ILE A 74 -16.46 0.03 6.43
N ILE A 75 -15.75 1.08 6.80
CA ILE A 75 -15.77 1.61 8.17
C ILE A 75 -17.09 2.35 8.48
N PRO A 76 -17.46 2.46 9.77
CA PRO A 76 -18.61 3.26 10.18
C PRO A 76 -18.47 4.73 9.76
N ILE A 77 -19.59 5.34 9.34
CA ILE A 77 -19.63 6.76 8.96
C ILE A 77 -19.17 7.67 10.11
N SER A 78 -19.39 7.28 11.38
CA SER A 78 -18.92 8.00 12.56
C SER A 78 -17.40 8.16 12.59
N ASP A 79 -16.67 7.18 12.03
CA ASP A 79 -15.22 7.10 12.14
C ASP A 79 -14.54 7.61 10.86
N LEU A 80 -15.32 7.76 9.78
CA LEU A 80 -14.83 8.09 8.44
C LEU A 80 -13.90 9.31 8.41
N CYS A 81 -14.26 10.40 9.11
CA CYS A 81 -13.46 11.62 9.13
C CYS A 81 -12.09 11.39 9.80
N ALA A 82 -12.10 10.78 10.98
CA ALA A 82 -10.87 10.51 11.75
C ALA A 82 -9.95 9.54 11.00
N VAL A 83 -10.49 8.42 10.51
CA VAL A 83 -9.71 7.43 9.76
C VAL A 83 -9.14 8.01 8.48
N THR A 84 -9.91 8.82 7.75
CA THR A 84 -9.42 9.53 6.55
C THR A 84 -8.25 10.44 6.91
N GLN A 85 -8.34 11.18 8.01
CA GLN A 85 -7.26 12.06 8.48
C GLN A 85 -5.98 11.27 8.81
N HIS A 86 -6.10 10.14 9.51
CA HIS A 86 -4.98 9.26 9.80
C HIS A 86 -4.31 8.72 8.54
N PHE A 87 -5.10 8.27 7.55
CA PHE A 87 -4.56 7.78 6.27
C PHE A 87 -3.89 8.89 5.46
N MET A 88 -4.44 10.11 5.47
CA MET A 88 -3.80 11.25 4.82
C MET A 88 -2.45 11.60 5.47
N TRP A 89 -2.37 11.62 6.80
CA TRP A 89 -1.11 11.86 7.51
C TRP A 89 -0.07 10.78 7.21
N SER A 90 -0.44 9.50 7.24
CA SER A 90 0.45 8.40 6.87
C SER A 90 0.97 8.54 5.43
N SER A 91 0.09 8.88 4.49
CA SER A 91 0.44 9.08 3.08
C SER A 91 1.43 10.24 2.90
N GLY A 92 1.18 11.37 3.58
CA GLY A 92 2.09 12.53 3.56
C GLY A 92 3.45 12.22 4.16
N HIS A 93 3.50 11.47 5.26
CA HIS A 93 4.76 11.03 5.87
C HIS A 93 5.56 10.12 4.93
N MET A 94 4.89 9.19 4.24
CA MET A 94 5.55 8.33 3.28
C MET A 94 6.13 9.10 2.10
N GLN A 95 5.42 10.12 1.60
CA GLN A 95 5.98 11.04 0.59
C GLN A 95 7.22 11.77 1.09
N TRP A 96 7.23 12.21 2.35
CA TRP A 96 8.41 12.81 2.96
C TRP A 96 9.58 11.80 3.03
N LEU A 97 9.33 10.56 3.44
CA LEU A 97 10.37 9.54 3.53
C LEU A 97 10.99 9.18 2.17
N VAL A 98 10.16 9.11 1.10
CA VAL A 98 10.64 8.86 -0.29
C VAL A 98 11.70 9.88 -0.72
N VAL A 99 11.64 11.11 -0.21
CA VAL A 99 12.61 12.17 -0.56
C VAL A 99 13.88 12.09 0.29
N ASN A 100 13.79 11.57 1.52
CA ASN A 100 14.87 11.67 2.52
C ASN A 100 15.67 10.38 2.75
N TYR A 101 15.16 9.23 2.29
CA TYR A 101 15.76 7.93 2.59
C TYR A 101 15.95 7.08 1.33
N ASP A 102 16.97 6.22 1.37
CA ASP A 102 17.22 5.25 0.31
C ASP A 102 16.11 4.20 0.24
N TRP A 103 15.83 3.76 -0.98
CA TRP A 103 14.71 2.86 -1.28
C TRP A 103 14.67 1.56 -0.46
N PRO A 104 15.78 0.83 -0.24
CA PRO A 104 15.74 -0.41 0.55
C PRO A 104 15.32 -0.19 2.01
N ALA A 105 15.81 0.88 2.64
CA ALA A 105 15.45 1.23 4.02
C ALA A 105 13.98 1.65 4.12
N LEU A 106 13.51 2.46 3.17
CA LEU A 106 12.12 2.85 3.06
C LEU A 106 11.19 1.64 2.86
N LEU A 107 11.55 0.71 1.98
CA LEU A 107 10.74 -0.48 1.70
C LEU A 107 10.64 -1.38 2.93
N ALA A 108 11.74 -1.55 3.68
CA ALA A 108 11.73 -2.30 4.93
C ALA A 108 10.80 -1.65 5.96
N TYR A 109 10.99 -0.35 6.22
CA TYR A 109 10.14 0.42 7.12
C TYR A 109 8.66 0.35 6.72
N HIS A 110 8.33 0.60 5.44
CA HIS A 110 6.96 0.57 4.96
C HIS A 110 6.32 -0.80 5.16
N ASN A 111 7.05 -1.88 4.90
CA ASN A 111 6.54 -3.23 5.13
C ASN A 111 6.23 -3.48 6.60
N ASP A 112 7.12 -3.10 7.51
CA ASP A 112 6.95 -3.33 8.94
C ASP A 112 5.84 -2.44 9.51
N PHE A 113 5.86 -1.15 9.19
CA PHE A 113 4.83 -0.18 9.55
C PHE A 113 3.46 -0.67 9.08
N PHE A 114 3.29 -0.94 7.78
CA PHE A 114 2.01 -1.37 7.23
C PHE A 114 1.52 -2.66 7.89
N ASN A 115 2.40 -3.66 8.06
CA ASN A 115 2.01 -4.93 8.67
C ASN A 115 1.61 -4.78 10.14
N MET A 116 2.25 -3.87 10.88
CA MET A 116 1.87 -3.54 12.24
C MET A 116 0.51 -2.86 12.29
N ARG A 117 0.32 -1.76 11.53
CA ARG A 117 -0.94 -1.02 11.52
C ARG A 117 -2.13 -1.84 11.04
N ARG A 118 -1.89 -2.76 10.10
CA ARG A 118 -2.89 -3.72 9.62
C ARG A 118 -3.33 -4.72 10.69
N ARG A 119 -2.45 -5.13 11.62
CA ARG A 119 -2.87 -5.94 12.78
C ARG A 119 -3.72 -5.13 13.75
N GLU A 120 -3.34 -3.89 14.04
CA GLU A 120 -4.11 -3.01 14.94
C GLU A 120 -5.52 -2.74 14.39
N MET A 121 -5.67 -2.55 13.07
CA MET A 121 -6.99 -2.40 12.45
C MET A 121 -7.86 -3.65 12.54
N ALA A 122 -7.26 -4.85 12.57
CA ALA A 122 -8.01 -6.10 12.81
C ALA A 122 -8.66 -6.12 14.20
N GLU A 123 -8.11 -5.35 15.15
CA GLU A 123 -8.64 -5.13 16.50
C GLU A 123 -9.57 -3.90 16.57
N GLY A 124 -9.79 -3.21 15.44
CA GLY A 124 -10.62 -2.02 15.35
C GLY A 124 -9.90 -0.69 15.65
N ASN A 125 -8.58 -0.71 15.86
CA ASN A 125 -7.80 0.50 16.12
C ASN A 125 -7.22 1.09 14.83
N TYR A 126 -7.73 2.26 14.43
CA TYR A 126 -7.27 2.99 13.24
C TYR A 126 -6.38 4.21 13.58
N ASP A 127 -6.37 4.66 14.85
CA ASP A 127 -5.68 5.88 15.30
C ASP A 127 -4.17 5.81 15.07
N SER A 128 -3.64 4.59 15.16
CA SER A 128 -2.24 4.27 14.99
C SER A 128 -1.69 4.68 13.61
N TRP A 129 -2.52 4.74 12.56
CA TRP A 129 -2.06 5.22 11.24
C TRP A 129 -1.63 6.69 11.24
N GLY A 130 -2.18 7.50 12.15
CA GLY A 130 -1.78 8.90 12.32
C GLY A 130 -0.56 9.10 13.23
N ARG A 131 -0.12 8.06 13.94
CA ARG A 131 1.03 8.10 14.83
C ARG A 131 2.26 7.67 14.05
N LEU A 132 3.01 8.65 13.58
CA LEU A 132 4.27 8.42 12.88
C LEU A 132 5.29 7.94 13.91
N ASP A 133 5.91 6.79 13.69
CA ASP A 133 6.96 6.32 14.57
C ASP A 133 8.17 7.23 14.36
N HIS A 134 8.55 7.98 15.38
CA HIS A 134 9.79 8.75 15.40
C HIS A 134 11.03 7.83 15.34
N GLU A 135 10.85 6.51 15.48
CA GLU A 135 11.90 5.49 15.59
C GLU A 135 12.79 5.38 14.33
N LEU A 136 12.35 5.89 13.17
CA LEU A 136 13.22 5.97 11.99
C LEU A 136 14.40 6.94 12.14
N HIS A 137 14.35 7.87 13.11
CA HIS A 137 15.51 8.69 13.46
C HIS A 137 16.55 7.95 14.29
N ASP A 138 16.19 6.86 14.97
CA ASP A 138 17.09 6.14 15.89
C ASP A 138 17.71 4.86 15.28
N LEU A 139 17.30 4.49 14.06
CA LEU A 139 17.76 3.27 13.37
C LEU A 139 18.92 3.48 12.38
N HIS A 140 19.47 4.71 12.28
CA HIS A 140 20.60 5.04 11.42
C HIS A 140 21.63 5.98 12.08
#